data_AF-A0A9Q0HX68-F1
#
_entry.id   AF-A0A9Q0HX68-F1
#
_cell.length_a   1.000
_cell.length_b   1.000
_cell.length_c   1.000
_cell.angle_alpha   90.00
_cell.angle_beta   90.00
_cell.angle_gamma   90.00
#
_symmetry.space_group_name_H-M   'P 1'
#
loop_
_entity.id
_entity.type
_entity.pdbx_description
1 polymer ?
#
loop_
_entity_poly.entity_id
_entity_poly.type
_entity_poly.pdbx_seq_one_letter_code
_entity_poly.pdbx_strand_id
1 'polypeptide(L)'
;MRVPSINTVALYDHKFFFAELGHQYKRVGVIDETIGVLLSYLPPPREYFDHRYLIATDDGLLAVEMKDDMTILSYLVKDVIECQFEVFRLENYPQNPHWTKLSGIGDLMLFLDQQNGFSLKASDFGGFKGNCIYFITSGSKFPKKGYEHVIGRFDLESNRTERVPAPAWLGLRKWERRAAWFIPTLN
;
A
#
# COMPACT_ATOMS: atom_id res chain seq x y z
N MET A 1 13.25 20.31 15.39
CA MET A 1 12.05 19.48 15.61
C MET A 1 11.64 18.91 14.26
N ARG A 2 11.75 17.60 14.03
CA ARG A 2 11.31 17.01 12.75
C ARG A 2 9.79 16.87 12.80
N VAL A 3 9.12 17.44 11.81
CA VAL A 3 7.67 17.28 11.63
C VAL A 3 7.42 15.81 11.27
N PRO A 4 6.47 15.12 11.92
CA PRO A 4 6.11 13.77 11.53
C PRO A 4 5.59 13.76 10.09
N SER A 5 6.04 12.79 9.31
CA SER A 5 5.58 12.63 7.92
C SER A 5 4.35 11.73 7.89
N ILE A 6 3.27 12.19 7.25
CA ILE A 6 2.11 11.37 6.89
C ILE A 6 2.46 10.60 5.62
N ASN A 7 2.26 9.27 5.65
CA ASN A 7 2.60 8.41 4.51
C ASN A 7 1.40 8.13 3.59
N THR A 8 0.23 7.88 4.18
CA THR A 8 -1.02 7.49 3.49
C THR A 8 -2.20 8.07 4.25
N VAL A 9 -3.29 8.36 3.53
CA VAL A 9 -4.58 8.78 4.08
C VAL A 9 -5.69 7.95 3.44
N ALA A 10 -6.67 7.52 4.22
CA ALA A 10 -7.88 6.85 3.76
C ALA A 10 -9.11 7.51 4.38
N LEU A 11 -10.18 7.64 3.60
CA LEU A 11 -11.50 8.06 4.11
C LEU A 11 -12.35 6.81 4.33
N TYR A 12 -12.79 6.59 5.57
CA TYR A 12 -13.65 5.46 5.94
C TYR A 12 -14.61 5.91 7.04
N ASP A 13 -15.89 5.53 6.95
CA ASP A 13 -16.92 5.87 7.94
C ASP A 13 -16.89 7.37 8.34
N HIS A 14 -16.94 8.25 7.33
CA HIS A 14 -16.92 9.71 7.50
C HIS A 14 -15.69 10.28 8.21
N LYS A 15 -14.59 9.51 8.34
CA LYS A 15 -13.36 9.91 9.02
C LYS A 15 -12.13 9.68 8.18
N PHE A 16 -11.16 10.57 8.31
CA PHE A 16 -9.84 10.43 7.72
C PHE A 16 -8.91 9.65 8.65
N PHE A 17 -8.43 8.51 8.18
CA PHE A 17 -7.40 7.72 8.83
C PHE A 17 -6.06 7.98 8.14
N PHE A 18 -5.00 8.21 8.92
CA PHE A 18 -3.68 8.45 8.35
C PHE A 18 -2.60 7.71 9.11
N ALA A 19 -1.57 7.25 8.39
CA ALA A 19 -0.42 6.61 9.03
C ALA A 19 0.72 7.62 9.22
N GLU A 20 1.14 7.81 10.48
CA GLU A 20 2.23 8.68 10.87
C GLU A 20 3.55 7.88 10.95
N LEU A 21 4.60 8.38 10.28
CA LEU A 21 5.97 7.89 10.41
C LEU A 21 6.79 8.85 11.28
N GLY A 22 7.01 8.47 12.53
CA GLY A 22 7.96 9.11 13.44
C GLY A 22 9.06 8.15 13.88
N HIS A 23 10.23 8.68 14.26
CA HIS A 23 11.40 7.89 14.70
C HIS A 23 11.15 7.04 15.95
N GLN A 24 10.11 7.31 16.73
CA GLN A 24 9.83 6.60 18.00
C GLN A 24 8.40 6.06 18.13
N TYR A 25 7.44 6.49 17.31
CA TYR A 25 6.06 6.00 17.39
C TYR A 25 5.45 5.84 16.00
N LYS A 26 5.09 4.61 15.69
CA LYS A 26 4.37 4.21 14.48
C LYS A 26 2.89 4.11 14.83
N ARG A 27 2.09 5.13 14.48
CA ARG A 27 0.66 5.20 14.87
C ARG A 27 -0.25 5.44 13.66
N VAL A 28 -1.53 5.12 13.83
CA VAL A 28 -2.60 5.54 12.90
C VAL A 28 -3.43 6.60 13.62
N GLY A 29 -3.48 7.80 13.06
CA GLY A 29 -4.32 8.88 13.58
C GLY A 29 -5.67 8.91 12.87
N VAL A 30 -6.69 9.43 13.57
CA VAL A 30 -8.04 9.61 13.04
C VAL A 30 -8.42 11.09 13.13
N ILE A 31 -8.88 11.66 12.03
CA ILE A 31 -9.36 13.04 11.91
C ILE A 31 -10.81 13.00 11.43
N ASP A 32 -11.65 13.88 11.96
CA ASP A 32 -13.02 14.07 11.50
C ASP A 32 -13.10 14.79 10.14
N GLU A 33 -14.26 14.76 9.47
CA GLU A 33 -14.57 15.49 8.24
C GLU A 33 -14.38 17.02 8.39
N THR A 34 -14.46 17.52 9.62
CA THR A 34 -14.01 18.85 10.01
C THR A 34 -12.47 18.87 10.10
N ILE A 35 -11.81 18.92 8.93
CA ILE A 35 -10.34 18.95 8.76
C ILE A 35 -9.69 19.81 9.86
N GLY A 36 -9.04 19.18 10.85
CA GLY A 36 -8.31 19.91 11.91
C GLY A 36 -8.37 19.32 13.32
N VAL A 37 -9.27 18.37 13.62
CA VAL A 37 -9.34 17.76 14.96
C VAL A 37 -8.86 16.31 14.93
N LEU A 38 -7.70 16.06 15.54
CA LEU A 38 -7.22 14.70 15.84
C LEU A 38 -8.10 14.08 16.93
N LEU A 39 -8.86 13.05 16.58
CA LEU A 39 -9.79 12.38 17.50
C LEU A 39 -9.08 11.36 18.39
N SER A 40 -8.21 10.53 17.83
CA SER A 40 -7.50 9.48 18.56
C SER A 40 -6.32 8.91 17.77
N TYR A 41 -5.48 8.14 18.47
CA TYR A 41 -4.51 7.23 17.86
C TYR A 41 -4.94 5.79 18.08
N LEU A 42 -4.86 4.99 17.02
CA LEU A 42 -5.01 3.54 17.11
C LEU A 42 -3.66 2.87 17.37
N PRO A 43 -3.62 1.72 18.06
CA PRO A 43 -2.41 0.91 18.13
C PRO A 43 -2.00 0.50 16.72
N PRO A 44 -0.69 0.38 16.44
CA PRO A 44 -0.26 -0.15 15.15
C PRO A 44 -0.65 -1.63 15.03
N PRO A 45 -0.81 -2.16 13.80
CA PRO A 45 -1.02 -3.59 13.60
C PRO A 45 0.06 -4.46 14.24
N ARG A 46 1.30 -3.96 14.33
CA ARG A 46 2.47 -4.56 14.99
C ARG A 46 3.45 -3.52 15.52
N GLU A 47 4.35 -3.95 16.41
CA GLU A 47 5.40 -3.12 17.04
C GLU A 47 6.34 -2.45 16.01
N TYR A 48 6.65 -3.15 14.91
CA TYR A 48 7.42 -2.64 13.78
C TYR A 48 6.52 -2.62 12.53
N PHE A 49 6.29 -1.44 11.96
CA PHE A 49 5.36 -1.21 10.85
C PHE A 49 5.93 -0.13 9.89
N ASP A 50 6.88 -0.51 9.02
CA ASP A 50 7.74 0.46 8.28
C ASP A 50 7.21 0.92 6.91
N HIS A 51 6.33 0.17 6.24
CA HIS A 51 5.78 0.57 4.93
C HIS A 51 4.29 0.27 4.84
N ARG A 52 3.47 1.33 4.87
CA ARG A 52 2.06 1.22 5.23
C ARG A 52 1.16 1.84 4.20
N TYR A 53 0.12 1.09 3.86
CA TYR A 53 -1.05 1.58 3.16
C TYR A 53 -2.26 1.37 4.06
N LEU A 54 -3.05 2.42 4.25
CA LEU A 54 -4.38 2.31 4.82
C LEU A 54 -5.35 2.34 3.65
N ILE A 55 -6.20 1.34 3.56
CA ILE A 55 -7.09 1.15 2.42
C ILE A 55 -8.50 0.97 2.95
N ALA A 56 -9.36 1.92 2.61
CA ALA A 56 -10.79 1.80 2.84
C ALA A 56 -11.38 0.79 1.85
N THR A 57 -12.30 -0.03 2.35
CA THR A 57 -13.08 -1.02 1.61
C THR A 57 -14.53 -0.94 2.07
N ASP A 58 -15.45 -1.55 1.32
CA ASP A 58 -16.87 -1.64 1.72
C ASP A 58 -17.03 -2.34 3.09
N ASP A 59 -16.14 -3.28 3.41
CA ASP A 59 -16.22 -4.15 4.58
C ASP A 59 -15.32 -3.70 5.74
N GLY A 60 -14.68 -2.52 5.64
CA GLY A 60 -13.81 -2.01 6.69
C GLY A 60 -12.54 -1.32 6.21
N LEU A 61 -11.69 -1.01 7.19
CA LEU A 61 -10.37 -0.44 6.99
C LEU A 61 -9.29 -1.54 7.04
N LEU A 62 -8.49 -1.63 5.98
CA LEU A 62 -7.35 -2.52 5.89
C LEU A 62 -6.05 -1.74 6.10
N ALA A 63 -5.10 -2.37 6.80
CA ALA A 63 -3.72 -1.96 6.87
C ALA A 63 -2.88 -2.98 6.10
N VAL A 64 -2.15 -2.52 5.08
CA VAL A 64 -1.26 -3.36 4.29
C VAL A 64 0.18 -3.01 4.62
N GLU A 65 0.93 -4.02 5.03
CA GLU A 65 2.36 -3.95 5.25
C GLU A 65 3.09 -4.51 4.06
N MET A 66 4.00 -3.73 3.47
CA MET A 66 5.02 -4.27 2.58
C MET A 66 6.23 -4.67 3.43
N LYS A 67 6.57 -5.96 3.44
CA LYS A 67 7.83 -6.43 4.01
C LYS A 67 8.93 -6.09 3.01
N ASP A 68 9.89 -5.30 3.45
CA ASP A 68 11.12 -5.02 2.70
C ASP A 68 11.90 -6.32 2.53
N ASP A 69 11.64 -7.03 1.43
CA ASP A 69 12.47 -8.17 1.02
C ASP A 69 13.63 -7.62 0.20
N MET A 70 14.57 -6.96 0.89
CA MET A 70 15.82 -6.51 0.33
C MET A 70 16.76 -7.72 0.10
N THR A 71 16.31 -8.74 -0.63
CA THR A 71 17.19 -9.85 -0.98
C THR A 71 18.33 -9.30 -1.84
N ILE A 72 19.56 -9.73 -1.55
CA ILE A 72 20.74 -9.43 -2.36
C ILE A 72 20.48 -9.80 -3.84
N LEU A 73 19.60 -10.76 -4.10
CA LEU A 73 19.17 -11.18 -5.44
C LEU A 73 18.46 -10.06 -6.22
N SER A 74 17.59 -9.26 -5.59
CA SER A 74 16.95 -8.10 -6.24
C SER A 74 17.96 -7.04 -6.73
N TYR A 75 19.16 -7.01 -6.14
CA TYR A 75 20.26 -6.14 -6.59
C TYR A 75 21.13 -6.76 -7.68
N LEU A 76 21.23 -8.10 -7.72
CA LEU A 76 22.16 -8.80 -8.61
C LEU A 76 21.49 -9.35 -9.87
N VAL A 77 20.20 -9.66 -9.81
CA VAL A 77 19.45 -10.26 -10.91
C VAL A 77 18.45 -9.23 -11.43
N LYS A 78 18.66 -8.81 -12.68
CA LYS A 78 17.71 -7.99 -13.40
C LYS A 78 16.38 -8.76 -13.52
N ASP A 79 15.27 -8.07 -13.30
CA ASP A 79 13.90 -8.59 -13.47
C ASP A 79 13.30 -9.45 -12.33
N VAL A 80 13.96 -9.54 -11.17
CA VAL A 80 13.36 -10.16 -9.97
C VAL A 80 12.58 -9.12 -9.16
N ILE A 81 11.29 -9.38 -8.93
CA ILE A 81 10.45 -8.63 -7.98
C ILE A 81 10.11 -9.56 -6.83
N GLU A 82 10.73 -9.33 -5.68
CA GLU A 82 10.42 -10.03 -4.43
C GLU A 82 9.87 -8.99 -3.45
N CYS A 83 8.55 -8.96 -3.29
CA CYS A 83 7.89 -8.10 -2.32
C CYS A 83 6.85 -8.95 -1.59
N GLN A 84 6.98 -9.07 -0.27
CA GLN A 84 6.00 -9.80 0.52
C GLN A 84 5.06 -8.82 1.19
N PHE A 85 3.81 -9.23 1.36
CA PHE A 85 2.81 -8.38 1.99
C PHE A 85 2.07 -9.11 3.10
N GLU A 86 1.66 -8.34 4.10
CA GLU A 86 0.68 -8.79 5.09
C GLU A 86 -0.47 -7.80 5.16
N VAL A 87 -1.68 -8.32 5.32
CA VAL A 87 -2.90 -7.52 5.40
C VAL A 87 -3.53 -7.73 6.76
N PHE A 88 -3.96 -6.63 7.36
CA PHE A 88 -4.66 -6.61 8.64
C PHE A 88 -5.98 -5.85 8.48
N ARG A 89 -7.02 -6.30 9.16
CA ARG A 89 -8.30 -5.60 9.24
C ARG A 89 -8.46 -4.96 10.61
N LEU A 90 -8.99 -3.74 10.64
CA LEU A 90 -9.40 -3.09 11.88
C LEU A 90 -10.74 -3.67 12.34
N GLU A 91 -10.76 -4.19 13.56
CA GLU A 91 -11.93 -4.81 14.18
C GLU A 91 -12.36 -4.01 15.42
N ASN A 92 -13.66 -4.04 15.73
CA ASN A 92 -14.27 -3.48 16.95
C ASN A 92 -14.00 -1.98 17.21
N TYR A 93 -13.76 -1.19 16.16
CA TYR A 93 -13.72 0.27 16.25
C TYR A 93 -15.15 0.85 16.36
N PRO A 94 -15.40 1.86 17.22
CA PRO A 94 -14.44 2.59 18.06
C PRO A 94 -14.23 2.06 19.49
N GLN A 95 -14.99 1.07 19.96
CA GLN A 95 -15.03 0.70 21.38
C GLN A 95 -13.78 -0.04 21.88
N ASN A 96 -13.23 -0.96 21.09
CA ASN A 96 -12.00 -1.71 21.43
C ASN A 96 -11.20 -2.06 20.15
N PRO A 97 -10.64 -1.04 19.49
CA PRO A 97 -10.01 -1.21 18.19
C PRO A 97 -8.76 -2.08 18.29
N HIS A 98 -8.70 -3.12 17.46
CA HIS A 98 -7.54 -3.97 17.31
C HIS A 98 -7.40 -4.46 15.87
N TRP A 99 -6.21 -4.91 15.50
CA TRP A 99 -5.90 -5.36 14.15
C TRP A 99 -5.82 -6.88 14.10
N THR A 100 -6.55 -7.48 13.17
CA THR A 100 -6.54 -8.92 12.93
C THR A 100 -5.85 -9.21 11.61
N LYS A 101 -4.79 -10.04 11.63
CA LYS A 101 -4.11 -10.48 10.40
C LYS A 101 -5.05 -11.34 9.56
N LEU A 102 -5.16 -11.03 8.28
CA LEU A 102 -5.93 -11.79 7.32
C LEU A 102 -5.04 -12.80 6.57
N SER A 103 -5.57 -13.99 6.31
CA SER A 103 -4.99 -14.97 5.37
C SER A 103 -5.36 -14.66 3.91
N GLY A 104 -6.41 -13.87 3.69
CA GLY A 104 -6.87 -13.44 2.39
C GLY A 104 -7.93 -12.35 2.48
N ILE A 105 -8.22 -11.73 1.35
CA ILE A 105 -9.16 -10.61 1.17
C ILE A 105 -10.31 -10.95 0.22
N GLY A 106 -10.47 -12.21 -0.17
CA GLY A 106 -11.60 -12.70 -0.96
C GLY A 106 -11.63 -12.10 -2.37
N ASP A 107 -12.77 -11.54 -2.77
CA ASP A 107 -12.93 -10.93 -4.10
C ASP A 107 -12.22 -9.57 -4.24
N LEU A 108 -11.70 -9.00 -3.14
CA LEU A 108 -10.99 -7.74 -3.21
C LEU A 108 -9.65 -7.89 -3.94
N MET A 109 -9.30 -6.84 -4.68
CA MET A 109 -7.96 -6.58 -5.18
C MET A 109 -7.49 -5.22 -4.65
N LEU A 110 -6.26 -5.17 -4.15
CA LEU A 110 -5.65 -3.94 -3.62
C LEU A 110 -4.65 -3.41 -4.62
N PHE A 111 -4.62 -2.09 -4.82
CA PHE A 111 -3.66 -1.42 -5.68
C PHE A 111 -2.81 -0.49 -4.83
N LEU A 112 -1.49 -0.66 -4.88
CA LEU A 112 -0.53 0.12 -4.10
C LEU A 112 0.45 0.85 -5.01
N ASP A 113 0.60 2.15 -4.84
CA ASP A 113 1.72 2.90 -5.40
C ASP A 113 2.73 3.25 -4.30
N GLN A 114 3.63 4.21 -4.52
CA GLN A 114 4.65 4.54 -3.51
C GLN A 114 4.11 5.25 -2.26
N GLN A 115 2.86 5.74 -2.27
CA GLN A 115 2.30 6.56 -1.19
C GLN A 115 0.87 6.17 -0.82
N ASN A 116 0.09 5.67 -1.77
CA ASN A 116 -1.33 5.46 -1.61
C ASN A 116 -1.72 4.05 -2.00
N GLY A 117 -2.90 3.64 -1.53
CA GLY A 117 -3.54 2.46 -2.04
C GLY A 117 -5.06 2.60 -2.04
N PHE A 118 -5.69 1.78 -2.87
CA PHE A 118 -7.15 1.68 -2.97
C PHE A 118 -7.55 0.22 -3.19
N SER A 119 -8.83 -0.07 -3.02
CA SER A 119 -9.40 -1.39 -3.24
C SER A 119 -10.47 -1.37 -4.33
N LEU A 120 -10.62 -2.49 -5.03
CA LEU A 120 -11.69 -2.76 -6.00
C LEU A 120 -12.11 -4.22 -5.85
N LYS A 121 -13.28 -4.59 -6.38
CA LYS A 121 -13.73 -5.98 -6.49
C LYS A 121 -13.27 -6.59 -7.81
N ALA A 122 -12.67 -7.77 -7.78
CA ALA A 122 -12.21 -8.43 -9.00
C ALA A 122 -13.39 -8.88 -9.88
N SER A 123 -14.54 -9.23 -9.28
CA SER A 123 -15.76 -9.57 -10.01
C SER A 123 -16.28 -8.46 -10.93
N ASP A 124 -15.91 -7.19 -10.69
CA ASP A 124 -16.28 -6.06 -11.53
C ASP A 124 -15.42 -5.93 -12.80
N PHE A 125 -14.28 -6.62 -12.90
CA PHE A 125 -13.30 -6.45 -13.98
C PHE A 125 -12.83 -7.79 -14.57
N GLY A 126 -13.08 -7.99 -15.87
CA GLY A 126 -12.53 -9.14 -16.60
C GLY A 126 -11.00 -9.14 -16.63
N GLY A 127 -10.37 -10.23 -16.18
CA GLY A 127 -8.92 -10.44 -16.26
C GLY A 127 -8.13 -10.12 -14.99
N PHE A 128 -8.79 -9.66 -13.93
CA PHE A 128 -8.17 -9.50 -12.61
C PHE A 128 -8.45 -10.71 -11.72
N LYS A 129 -7.51 -10.99 -10.79
CA LYS A 129 -7.66 -12.04 -9.79
C LYS A 129 -7.95 -11.37 -8.44
N GLY A 130 -9.02 -11.78 -7.78
CA GLY A 130 -9.27 -11.44 -6.38
C GLY A 130 -8.16 -11.99 -5.48
N ASN A 131 -8.17 -11.59 -4.22
CA ASN A 131 -7.19 -12.02 -3.23
C ASN A 131 -5.74 -11.66 -3.59
N CYS A 132 -5.57 -10.55 -4.31
CA CYS A 132 -4.28 -10.09 -4.83
C CYS A 132 -3.99 -8.63 -4.49
N ILE A 133 -2.71 -8.31 -4.43
CA ILE A 133 -2.17 -6.97 -4.27
C ILE A 133 -1.37 -6.63 -5.53
N TYR A 134 -1.82 -5.64 -6.26
CA TYR A 134 -1.16 -5.08 -7.43
C TYR A 134 -0.35 -3.88 -6.98
N PHE A 135 0.95 -3.85 -7.25
CA PHE A 135 1.80 -2.76 -6.76
C PHE A 135 2.80 -2.27 -7.81
N ILE A 136 3.15 -1.00 -7.72
CA ILE A 136 4.20 -0.40 -8.54
C ILE A 136 5.47 -0.30 -7.70
N THR A 137 6.55 -0.93 -8.17
CA THR A 137 7.88 -0.80 -7.57
C THR A 137 8.93 -0.38 -8.60
N SER A 138 10.10 0.05 -8.16
CA SER A 138 11.22 0.37 -9.05
C SER A 138 12.19 -0.82 -9.10
N GLY A 139 12.31 -1.46 -10.26
CA GLY A 139 13.01 -2.72 -10.47
C GLY A 139 14.55 -2.66 -10.52
N SER A 140 15.18 -1.53 -10.18
CA SER A 140 16.63 -1.50 -9.93
C SER A 140 17.08 -0.17 -9.32
N LYS A 141 17.96 -0.23 -8.31
CA LYS A 141 18.68 0.93 -7.77
C LYS A 141 20.02 1.18 -8.49
N PHE A 142 20.18 0.82 -9.76
CA PHE A 142 21.39 1.17 -10.52
C PHE A 142 21.25 2.59 -11.07
N PRO A 143 21.92 3.60 -10.46
CA PRO A 143 21.62 5.01 -10.72
C PRO A 143 22.02 5.48 -12.12
N LYS A 144 22.71 4.63 -12.91
CA LYS A 144 23.25 5.00 -14.22
C LYS A 144 22.26 4.86 -15.39
N LYS A 145 21.08 4.26 -15.22
CA LYS A 145 20.09 4.07 -16.32
C LYS A 145 18.66 4.58 -16.05
N GLY A 146 18.38 5.11 -14.85
CA GLY A 146 17.05 5.58 -14.44
C GLY A 146 16.23 4.50 -13.74
N TYR A 147 15.15 4.90 -13.06
CA TYR A 147 14.22 3.98 -12.40
C TYR A 147 13.32 3.32 -13.44
N GLU A 148 13.44 2.02 -13.66
CA GLU A 148 12.42 1.26 -14.40
C GLU A 148 11.32 0.88 -13.42
N HIS A 149 10.13 1.45 -13.61
CA HIS A 149 8.96 1.06 -12.83
C HIS A 149 8.40 -0.25 -13.38
N VAL A 150 8.10 -1.16 -12.47
CA VAL A 150 7.53 -2.47 -12.77
C VAL A 150 6.26 -2.67 -11.95
N ILE A 151 5.30 -3.37 -12.54
CA ILE A 151 4.08 -3.76 -11.84
C ILE A 151 4.26 -5.19 -11.36
N GLY A 152 4.08 -5.38 -10.05
CA GLY A 152 4.01 -6.69 -9.42
C GLY A 152 2.57 -7.05 -9.06
N ARG A 153 2.26 -8.34 -9.07
CA ARG A 153 1.09 -8.92 -8.42
C ARG A 153 1.56 -9.85 -7.33
N PHE A 154 1.14 -9.59 -6.11
CA PHE A 154 1.29 -10.49 -4.98
C PHE A 154 -0.02 -11.21 -4.71
N ASP A 155 0.02 -12.53 -4.71
CA ASP A 155 -1.12 -13.40 -4.47
C ASP A 155 -1.09 -13.87 -3.00
N LEU A 156 -2.13 -13.52 -2.24
CA LEU A 156 -2.20 -13.81 -0.80
C LEU A 156 -2.40 -15.29 -0.50
N GLU A 157 -3.00 -16.05 -1.42
CA GLU A 157 -3.24 -17.49 -1.27
C GLU A 157 -1.94 -18.28 -1.43
N SER A 158 -1.19 -17.99 -2.48
CA SER A 158 0.08 -18.68 -2.77
C SER A 158 1.29 -18.04 -2.07
N ASN A 159 1.13 -16.82 -1.53
CA ASN A 159 2.19 -16.01 -0.94
C ASN A 159 3.36 -15.78 -1.91
N ARG A 160 3.04 -15.52 -3.19
CA ARG A 160 4.01 -15.33 -4.27
C ARG A 160 3.84 -14.01 -4.97
N THR A 161 4.97 -13.43 -5.36
CA THR A 161 5.03 -12.28 -6.26
C THR A 161 5.32 -12.73 -7.68
N GLU A 162 4.64 -12.13 -8.64
CA GLU A 162 5.01 -12.19 -10.04
C GLU A 162 5.00 -10.81 -10.69
N ARG A 163 5.78 -10.65 -11.75
CA ARG A 163 5.72 -9.46 -12.60
C ARG A 163 4.54 -9.59 -13.55
N VAL A 164 3.69 -8.57 -13.62
CA VAL A 164 2.60 -8.51 -14.61
C VAL A 164 2.97 -7.57 -15.77
N PRO A 165 2.38 -7.77 -16.96
CA PRO A 165 2.61 -6.88 -18.09
C PRO A 165 2.31 -5.42 -17.72
N ALA A 166 3.32 -4.56 -17.84
CA ALA A 166 3.15 -3.13 -17.65
C ALA A 166 2.65 -2.50 -18.95
N PRO A 167 1.70 -1.55 -18.90
CA PRO A 167 1.34 -0.77 -20.07
C PRO A 167 2.56 -0.06 -20.65
N ALA A 168 2.64 0.07 -21.98
CA ALA A 168 3.78 0.71 -22.64
C ALA A 168 4.10 2.11 -22.07
N TRP A 169 3.08 2.86 -21.65
CA TRP A 169 3.25 4.19 -21.05
C TRP A 169 4.04 4.21 -19.74
N LEU A 170 4.06 3.11 -18.98
CA LEU A 170 4.85 3.01 -17.74
C LEU A 170 6.36 2.98 -18.02
N GLY A 171 6.78 2.42 -19.17
CA GLY A 171 8.17 2.37 -19.61
C GLY A 171 8.64 3.56 -20.46
N LEU A 172 7.71 4.40 -20.94
CA LEU A 172 8.00 5.46 -21.92
C LEU A 172 8.56 6.76 -21.32
N ARG A 173 8.61 6.89 -20.01
CA ARG A 173 9.08 8.12 -19.36
C ARG A 173 10.08 7.75 -18.28
N LYS A 174 11.31 8.27 -18.40
CA LYS A 174 12.24 8.44 -17.26
C LYS A 174 11.55 9.38 -16.27
N TRP A 175 10.63 8.85 -15.46
CA TRP A 175 9.96 9.63 -14.44
C TRP A 175 10.97 9.94 -13.34
N GLU A 176 11.31 11.22 -13.18
CA GLU A 176 11.93 11.75 -11.96
C GLU A 176 10.91 11.83 -10.80
N ARG A 177 9.65 11.48 -11.05
CA ARG A 177 8.55 11.57 -10.09
C ARG A 177 8.03 10.18 -9.73
N ARG A 178 7.58 10.05 -8.48
CA ARG A 178 7.04 8.83 -7.87
C ARG A 178 5.88 8.28 -8.72
N ALA A 179 5.95 7.02 -9.13
CA ALA A 179 4.90 6.38 -9.93
C ALA A 179 3.61 6.21 -9.11
N ALA A 180 2.46 6.38 -9.76
CA ALA A 180 1.13 6.30 -9.16
C ALA A 180 0.16 5.58 -10.12
N TRP A 181 -0.84 4.88 -9.57
CA TRP A 181 -1.88 4.21 -10.35
C TRP A 181 -2.83 5.21 -11.03
N PHE A 182 -3.07 6.35 -10.38
CA PHE A 182 -3.81 7.47 -10.93
C PHE A 182 -2.95 8.72 -10.91
N ILE A 183 -2.87 9.40 -12.05
CA ILE A 183 -2.27 10.73 -12.14
C ILE A 183 -3.43 11.69 -12.36
N PRO A 184 -3.87 12.44 -11.34
CA PRO A 184 -4.87 13.48 -11.56
C PRO A 184 -4.30 14.50 -12.54
N THR A 185 -4.92 14.62 -13.70
CA THR A 185 -4.67 15.72 -14.62
C THR A 185 -5.66 16.82 -14.29
N LEU A 186 -5.16 17.98 -13.87
CA LEU A 186 -5.96 19.18 -13.83
C LEU A 186 -6.27 19.57 -15.29
N ASN A 187 -7.53 19.44 -15.69
CA ASN A 187 -8.05 20.09 -16.88
C ASN A 187 -8.46 21.52 -16.53
#